data_AF-A0A2H3K3K3-F1
#
_entry.id   AF-A0A2H3K3K3-F1
#
_cell.length_a   1.000
_cell.length_b   1.000
_cell.length_c   1.000
_cell.angle_alpha   90.00
_cell.angle_beta   90.00
_cell.angle_gamma   90.00
#
_symmetry.space_group_name_H-M   'P 1'
#
loop_
_entity.id
_entity.type
_entity.pdbx_description
1 polymer ?
#
loop_
_entity_poly.entity_id
_entity_poly.type
_entity_poly.pdbx_seq_one_letter_code
_entity_poly.pdbx_strand_id
1 'polypeptide(L)'
;MASEWIDYPSNGYATMTHYTLPAGFIAACGCTTDSSNYPTAAMSQMAYGSSTSYGPGCGRCFNLTLLNTFTSDPPFYPEEKNSVVVKITDLCPVGGNGWCSATANKPNAGGAYINFDLAWPSSSIPADFFPSNVTLYGYTDFGVWNISYQSVDCYEYWAGGKTPAALGSVADEAGSVCCPANPTGNDTCPSYSDAKGLPPDTTTSASKLSAIPAIRLLRSAILVSLLHILI
;
A
#
# COMPACT_ATOMS: atom_id res chain seq x y z
N MET A 1 -12.72 14.08 -10.93
CA MET A 1 -12.21 13.36 -12.12
C MET A 1 -11.59 12.08 -11.61
N ALA A 2 -11.91 10.93 -12.20
CA ALA A 2 -11.30 9.66 -11.79
C ALA A 2 -9.81 9.66 -12.14
N SER A 3 -8.98 9.09 -11.28
CA SER A 3 -7.55 8.96 -11.53
C SER A 3 -7.28 7.93 -12.63
N GLU A 4 -6.23 8.13 -13.42
CA GLU A 4 -5.80 7.15 -14.44
C GLU A 4 -4.96 6.06 -13.76
N TRP A 5 -5.64 5.07 -13.17
CA TRP A 5 -5.01 3.88 -12.59
C TRP A 5 -4.39 3.00 -13.69
N ILE A 6 -3.40 2.17 -13.33
CA ILE A 6 -2.78 1.23 -14.27
C ILE A 6 -3.73 0.05 -14.46
N ASP A 7 -4.16 -0.16 -15.70
CA ASP A 7 -4.71 -1.44 -16.14
C ASP A 7 -3.56 -2.40 -16.45
N TYR A 8 -3.67 -3.63 -15.95
CA TYR A 8 -2.68 -4.68 -16.17
C TYR A 8 -3.32 -6.00 -16.59
N PRO A 9 -2.65 -6.79 -17.45
CA PRO A 9 -3.15 -8.09 -17.88
C PRO A 9 -3.21 -9.09 -16.72
N SER A 10 -3.90 -10.22 -16.94
CA SER A 10 -3.96 -11.33 -15.96
C SER A 10 -2.59 -11.95 -15.67
N ASN A 11 -1.60 -11.75 -16.53
CA ASN A 11 -0.26 -12.29 -16.35
C ASN A 11 0.76 -11.35 -17.00
N GLY A 12 1.97 -11.27 -16.43
CA GLY A 12 3.01 -10.40 -16.93
C GLY A 12 4.27 -10.42 -16.07
N TYR A 13 5.04 -9.35 -16.18
CA TYR A 13 6.27 -9.14 -15.40
C TYR A 13 6.11 -7.95 -14.46
N ALA A 14 6.75 -8.05 -13.30
CA ALA A 14 6.73 -7.03 -12.27
C ALA A 14 8.08 -7.00 -11.54
N THR A 15 8.30 -5.98 -10.72
CA THR A 15 9.31 -6.07 -9.66
C THR A 15 8.67 -6.60 -8.38
N MET A 16 9.51 -7.17 -7.52
CA MET A 16 9.10 -7.57 -6.18
C MET A 16 10.15 -7.16 -5.16
N THR A 17 9.67 -6.60 -4.04
CA THR A 17 10.44 -6.31 -2.82
C THR A 17 9.83 -7.08 -1.66
N HIS A 18 10.33 -6.85 -0.44
CA HIS A 18 9.68 -7.33 0.77
C HIS A 18 9.64 -6.26 1.86
N TYR A 19 8.68 -6.43 2.77
CA TYR A 19 8.51 -5.62 3.96
C TYR A 19 8.00 -6.47 5.13
N THR A 20 8.31 -6.03 6.35
CA THR A 20 7.81 -6.66 7.56
C THR A 20 6.38 -6.20 7.83
N LEU A 21 5.44 -7.16 7.86
CA LEU A 21 4.07 -6.94 8.29
C LEU A 21 3.85 -7.61 9.66
N PRO A 22 3.48 -6.87 10.71
CA PRO A 22 3.19 -7.47 12.02
C PRO A 22 2.01 -8.47 11.94
N ALA A 23 2.10 -9.56 12.71
CA ALA A 23 0.98 -10.48 12.86
C ALA A 23 -0.24 -9.77 13.44
N GLY A 24 -1.42 -10.06 12.89
CA GLY A 24 -2.68 -9.43 13.26
C GLY A 24 -2.86 -7.99 12.77
N PHE A 25 -1.97 -7.48 11.91
CA PHE A 25 -2.12 -6.13 11.36
C PHE A 25 -3.27 -6.03 10.34
N ILE A 26 -4.04 -4.94 10.42
CA ILE A 26 -5.07 -4.61 9.42
C ILE A 26 -4.44 -3.67 8.39
N ALA A 27 -4.11 -4.24 7.23
CA ALA A 27 -3.49 -3.55 6.09
C ALA A 27 -4.49 -2.65 5.33
N ALA A 28 -4.05 -1.93 4.30
CA ALA A 28 -4.84 -0.91 3.59
C ALA A 28 -6.19 -1.40 3.06
N CYS A 29 -6.33 -2.68 2.71
CA CYS A 29 -7.61 -3.25 2.29
C CYS A 29 -8.64 -3.35 3.43
N GLY A 30 -8.25 -3.18 4.70
CA GLY A 30 -9.15 -2.90 5.82
C GLY A 30 -9.96 -4.06 6.39
N CYS A 31 -9.75 -5.31 5.94
CA CYS A 31 -10.78 -6.33 6.10
C CYS A 31 -10.67 -7.29 7.29
N THR A 32 -9.45 -7.68 7.67
CA THR A 32 -9.26 -8.72 8.69
C THR A 32 -7.81 -8.77 9.14
N THR A 33 -7.62 -9.12 10.41
CA THR A 33 -6.30 -9.37 11.01
C THR A 33 -5.73 -10.72 10.55
N ASP A 34 -6.58 -11.69 10.24
CA ASP A 34 -6.16 -13.09 10.02
C ASP A 34 -5.49 -13.30 8.67
N SER A 35 -5.67 -12.39 7.71
CA SER A 35 -4.97 -12.47 6.42
C SER A 35 -3.45 -12.39 6.59
N SER A 36 -2.96 -11.70 7.62
CA SER A 36 -1.53 -11.58 7.92
C SER A 36 -0.87 -12.92 8.32
N ASN A 37 -1.66 -13.94 8.65
CA ASN A 37 -1.17 -15.29 8.93
C ASN A 37 -0.95 -16.13 7.65
N TYR A 38 -1.19 -15.55 6.48
CA TYR A 38 -1.05 -16.19 5.16
C TYR A 38 -0.22 -15.31 4.22
N PRO A 39 0.28 -15.85 3.09
CA PRO A 39 1.12 -15.07 2.18
C PRO A 39 0.33 -13.89 1.62
N THR A 40 0.80 -12.68 1.89
CA THR A 40 0.16 -11.44 1.49
C THR A 40 1.20 -10.50 0.88
N ALA A 41 0.72 -9.52 0.12
CA ALA A 41 1.58 -8.49 -0.45
C ALA A 41 0.87 -7.14 -0.48
N ALA A 42 1.67 -6.09 -0.47
CA ALA A 42 1.27 -4.77 -0.89
C ALA A 42 1.41 -4.64 -2.42
N MET A 43 0.51 -3.94 -3.08
CA MET A 43 0.63 -3.65 -4.52
C MET A 43 0.94 -2.17 -4.73
N SER A 44 1.80 -1.85 -5.71
CA SER A 44 2.13 -0.46 -6.05
C SER A 44 0.87 0.35 -6.36
N GLN A 45 0.76 1.53 -5.73
CA GLN A 45 -0.44 2.39 -5.69
C GLN A 45 -1.24 2.47 -6.99
N MET A 46 -0.56 2.69 -8.12
CA MET A 46 -1.23 2.88 -9.40
C MET A 46 -1.88 1.60 -9.94
N ALA A 47 -1.31 0.43 -9.64
CA ALA A 47 -1.92 -0.88 -9.94
C ALA A 47 -2.87 -1.36 -8.83
N TYR A 48 -2.68 -0.89 -7.60
CA TYR A 48 -3.62 -1.09 -6.50
C TYR A 48 -4.95 -0.35 -6.74
N GLY A 49 -4.88 0.82 -7.38
CA GLY A 49 -6.03 1.60 -7.82
C GLY A 49 -6.65 2.48 -6.74
N SER A 50 -5.90 2.81 -5.68
CA SER A 50 -6.26 3.83 -4.70
C SER A 50 -5.01 4.34 -3.99
N SER A 51 -4.99 5.62 -3.61
CA SER A 51 -3.89 6.21 -2.83
C SER A 51 -4.04 6.04 -1.31
N THR A 52 -5.18 5.54 -0.86
CA THR A 52 -5.47 5.27 0.55
C THR A 52 -6.62 4.29 0.69
N SER A 53 -6.67 3.54 1.80
CA SER A 53 -7.67 2.50 2.05
C SER A 53 -7.79 1.52 0.87
N TYR A 54 -8.98 0.98 0.60
CA TYR A 54 -9.21 -0.04 -0.44
C TYR A 54 -9.17 0.52 -1.87
N GLY A 55 -8.87 -0.37 -2.82
CA GLY A 55 -8.97 -0.13 -4.26
C GLY A 55 -9.17 -1.44 -5.04
N PRO A 56 -9.31 -1.36 -6.38
CA PRO A 56 -9.61 -2.53 -7.24
C PRO A 56 -8.62 -3.69 -7.15
N GLY A 57 -7.38 -3.44 -6.69
CA GLY A 57 -6.38 -4.48 -6.44
C GLY A 57 -6.65 -5.31 -5.18
N CYS A 58 -7.41 -4.79 -4.22
CA CYS A 58 -7.67 -5.48 -2.96
C CYS A 58 -8.35 -6.82 -3.14
N GLY A 59 -7.86 -7.83 -2.42
CA GLY A 59 -8.45 -9.15 -2.39
C GLY A 59 -8.18 -10.02 -3.62
N ARG A 60 -7.47 -9.49 -4.64
CA ARG A 60 -6.97 -10.28 -5.77
C ARG A 60 -5.83 -11.18 -5.31
N CYS A 61 -5.74 -12.37 -5.91
CA CYS A 61 -4.63 -13.30 -5.69
C CYS A 61 -3.75 -13.44 -6.92
N PHE A 62 -2.45 -13.59 -6.67
CA PHE A 62 -1.44 -13.71 -7.70
C PHE A 62 -0.43 -14.80 -7.33
N ASN A 63 -0.12 -15.67 -8.28
CA ASN A 63 1.07 -16.50 -8.22
C ASN A 63 2.27 -15.67 -8.69
N LEU A 64 3.23 -15.42 -7.79
CA LEU A 64 4.44 -14.64 -8.04
C LEU A 64 5.64 -15.59 -8.10
N THR A 65 6.43 -15.52 -9.18
CA THR A 65 7.57 -16.41 -9.41
C THR A 65 8.85 -15.60 -9.57
N LEU A 66 9.88 -15.93 -8.81
CA LEU A 66 11.21 -15.31 -8.90
C LEU A 66 11.88 -15.63 -10.24
N LEU A 67 12.43 -14.61 -10.91
CA LEU A 67 13.16 -14.78 -12.17
C LEU A 67 14.65 -14.51 -12.00
N ASN A 68 15.01 -13.32 -11.51
CA ASN A 68 16.39 -12.90 -11.30
C ASN A 68 16.44 -11.64 -10.42
N THR A 69 17.63 -11.32 -9.93
CA THR A 69 17.93 -10.00 -9.36
C THR A 69 18.83 -9.26 -10.34
N PHE A 70 18.51 -7.99 -10.61
CA PHE A 70 19.20 -7.19 -11.63
C PHE A 70 20.05 -6.08 -11.02
N THR A 71 19.93 -5.87 -9.71
CA THR A 71 20.72 -4.92 -8.93
C THR A 71 22.00 -5.53 -8.34
N SER A 72 22.13 -6.85 -8.36
CA SER A 72 23.38 -7.52 -8.00
C SER A 72 24.39 -7.48 -9.15
N ASP A 73 25.67 -7.59 -8.80
CA ASP A 73 26.77 -7.66 -9.78
C ASP A 73 27.63 -8.92 -9.52
N PRO A 74 27.58 -9.93 -10.42
CA PRO A 74 26.71 -10.02 -11.60
C PRO A 74 25.21 -10.20 -11.22
N PRO A 75 24.27 -10.06 -12.17
CA PRO A 75 22.86 -10.40 -11.92
C PRO A 75 22.71 -11.86 -11.47
N PHE A 76 21.93 -12.10 -10.40
CA PHE A 76 21.71 -13.44 -9.86
C PHE A 76 20.50 -14.11 -10.52
N TYR A 77 20.70 -15.32 -11.03
CA TYR A 77 19.66 -16.19 -11.58
C TYR A 77 19.60 -17.46 -10.74
N PRO A 78 18.50 -17.71 -10.01
CA PRO A 78 18.39 -18.91 -9.20
C PRO A 78 18.21 -20.14 -10.09
N GLU A 79 18.77 -21.28 -9.67
CA GLU A 79 18.62 -22.57 -10.37
C GLU A 79 17.17 -23.05 -10.32
N GLU A 80 16.53 -22.93 -9.15
CA GLU A 80 15.12 -23.19 -8.93
C GLU A 80 14.33 -21.89 -8.77
N LYS A 81 13.18 -21.81 -9.44
CA LYS A 81 12.32 -20.62 -9.40
C LYS A 81 11.23 -20.79 -8.35
N ASN A 82 11.49 -20.26 -7.16
CA ASN A 82 10.50 -20.21 -6.09
C ASN A 82 9.28 -19.40 -6.52
N SER A 83 8.10 -19.90 -6.14
CA SER A 83 6.82 -19.23 -6.39
C SER A 83 5.96 -19.19 -5.13
N VAL A 84 5.15 -18.15 -5.00
CA VAL A 84 4.21 -17.99 -3.88
C VAL A 84 2.91 -17.38 -4.38
N VAL A 85 1.78 -17.97 -3.96
CA VAL A 85 0.47 -17.38 -4.19
C VAL A 85 0.16 -16.42 -3.06
N VAL A 86 0.04 -15.14 -3.36
CA VAL A 86 -0.27 -14.09 -2.40
C VAL A 86 -1.68 -13.54 -2.63
N LYS A 87 -2.28 -13.02 -1.56
CA LYS A 87 -3.43 -12.11 -1.65
C LYS A 87 -2.98 -10.67 -1.46
N ILE A 88 -3.50 -9.75 -2.27
CA ILE A 88 -3.25 -8.33 -2.07
C ILE A 88 -4.11 -7.81 -0.93
N THR A 89 -3.46 -7.41 0.14
CA THR A 89 -4.10 -6.88 1.35
C THR A 89 -3.66 -5.46 1.67
N ASP A 90 -2.61 -4.97 1.02
CA ASP A 90 -1.99 -3.71 1.39
C ASP A 90 -1.64 -2.83 0.18
N LEU A 91 -1.36 -1.58 0.48
CA LEU A 91 -0.97 -0.55 -0.48
C LEU A 91 0.52 -0.27 -0.31
N CYS A 92 1.27 -0.33 -1.41
CA CYS A 92 2.59 0.26 -1.48
C CYS A 92 2.49 1.67 -2.08
N PRO A 93 2.54 2.74 -1.26
CA PRO A 93 2.29 4.10 -1.73
C PRO A 93 3.36 4.61 -2.70
N VAL A 94 2.99 5.61 -3.51
CA VAL A 94 3.95 6.29 -4.38
C VAL A 94 5.08 6.89 -3.54
N GLY A 95 6.31 6.72 -4.02
CA GLY A 95 7.48 7.34 -3.41
C GLY A 95 8.23 6.49 -2.39
N GLY A 96 7.95 5.18 -2.26
CA GLY A 96 8.82 4.22 -1.54
C GLY A 96 10.27 4.19 -2.05
N ASN A 97 11.01 3.09 -1.95
CA ASN A 97 12.40 2.99 -2.44
C ASN A 97 12.55 3.08 -4.00
N GLY A 98 11.63 3.73 -4.70
CA GLY A 98 11.55 3.84 -6.15
C GLY A 98 10.74 2.72 -6.80
N TRP A 99 10.52 1.59 -6.12
CA TRP A 99 9.86 0.41 -6.69
C TRP A 99 8.35 0.59 -6.89
N CYS A 100 7.67 1.29 -5.99
CA CYS A 100 6.23 1.57 -6.11
C CYS A 100 5.91 2.92 -6.79
N SER A 101 6.89 3.48 -7.52
CA SER A 101 6.78 4.82 -8.13
C SER A 101 6.23 4.84 -9.56
N ALA A 102 5.82 3.69 -10.09
CA ALA A 102 5.24 3.59 -11.42
C ALA A 102 3.98 4.46 -11.53
N THR A 103 3.78 5.06 -12.70
CA THR A 103 2.56 5.78 -13.11
C THR A 103 2.01 5.15 -14.37
N ALA A 104 0.82 5.57 -14.81
CA ALA A 104 0.23 5.10 -16.07
C ALA A 104 1.17 5.23 -17.28
N ASN A 105 2.07 6.23 -17.26
CA ASN A 105 2.94 6.57 -18.38
C ASN A 105 4.44 6.40 -18.09
N LYS A 106 4.81 5.90 -16.91
CA LYS A 106 6.22 5.75 -16.51
C LYS A 106 6.43 4.52 -15.63
N PRO A 107 7.33 3.59 -15.99
CA PRO A 107 7.65 2.47 -15.12
C PRO A 107 8.43 2.92 -13.87
N ASN A 108 8.54 2.01 -12.91
CA ASN A 108 9.38 2.17 -11.73
C ASN A 108 10.89 2.06 -12.06
N ALA A 109 11.74 2.15 -11.03
CA ALA A 109 13.20 2.08 -11.18
C ALA A 109 13.73 0.77 -11.81
N GLY A 110 12.93 -0.31 -11.79
CA GLY A 110 13.26 -1.60 -12.42
C GLY A 110 12.65 -1.77 -13.81
N GLY A 111 12.00 -0.75 -14.37
CA GLY A 111 11.36 -0.82 -15.68
C GLY A 111 9.99 -1.50 -15.68
N ALA A 112 9.42 -1.81 -14.51
CA ALA A 112 8.09 -2.43 -14.39
C ALA A 112 6.99 -1.42 -14.02
N TYR A 113 5.76 -1.70 -14.45
CA TYR A 113 4.57 -0.91 -14.08
C TYR A 113 3.89 -1.37 -12.78
N ILE A 114 4.31 -2.52 -12.26
CA ILE A 114 3.78 -3.10 -11.04
C ILE A 114 4.95 -3.46 -10.13
N ASN A 115 4.82 -3.14 -8.85
CA ASN A 115 5.62 -3.75 -7.79
C ASN A 115 4.70 -4.48 -6.81
N PHE A 116 5.12 -5.69 -6.43
CA PHE A 116 4.57 -6.39 -5.28
C PHE A 116 5.55 -6.26 -4.12
N ASP A 117 5.10 -5.78 -2.96
CA ASP A 117 5.90 -5.77 -1.75
C ASP A 117 5.46 -6.95 -0.88
N LEU A 118 6.24 -8.03 -0.88
CA LEU A 118 5.88 -9.27 -0.19
C LEU A 118 5.95 -9.08 1.33
N ALA A 119 4.90 -9.49 2.05
CA ALA A 119 4.92 -9.53 3.51
C ALA A 119 5.86 -10.66 3.98
N TRP A 120 7.15 -10.34 4.08
CA TRP A 120 8.23 -11.26 4.40
C TRP A 120 9.31 -10.53 5.20
N PRO A 121 9.90 -11.13 6.24
CA PRO A 121 9.66 -12.49 6.72
C PRO A 121 8.26 -12.68 7.33
N SER A 122 7.70 -13.89 7.18
CA SER A 122 6.43 -14.28 7.81
C SER A 122 6.42 -15.77 8.14
N SER A 123 5.48 -16.22 8.98
CA SER A 123 5.34 -17.64 9.34
C SER A 123 4.74 -18.49 8.22
N SER A 124 4.19 -17.87 7.17
CA SER A 124 3.45 -18.54 6.10
C SER A 124 4.24 -18.66 4.79
N ILE A 125 5.42 -18.05 4.73
CA ILE A 125 6.34 -18.09 3.59
C ILE A 125 7.66 -18.67 4.09
N PRO A 126 8.26 -19.65 3.39
CA PRO A 126 9.55 -20.21 3.79
C PRO A 126 10.65 -19.14 3.99
N ALA A 127 11.51 -19.34 4.98
CA ALA A 127 12.61 -18.43 5.29
C ALA A 127 13.67 -18.37 4.18
N ASP A 128 13.72 -19.39 3.31
CA ASP A 128 14.60 -19.50 2.14
C ASP A 128 13.88 -19.14 0.82
N PHE A 129 12.69 -18.51 0.89
CA PHE A 129 11.94 -18.11 -0.30
C PHE A 129 12.76 -17.22 -1.24
N PHE A 130 13.59 -16.33 -0.70
CA PHE A 130 14.58 -15.56 -1.47
C PHE A 130 15.94 -16.28 -1.47
N PRO A 131 16.28 -17.02 -2.53
CA PRO A 131 17.55 -17.72 -2.61
C PRO A 131 18.71 -16.74 -2.75
N SER A 132 19.89 -17.14 -2.27
CA SER A 132 21.11 -16.34 -2.36
C SER A 132 22.35 -17.20 -2.53
N ASN A 133 23.45 -16.56 -2.93
CA ASN A 133 24.77 -17.17 -2.98
C ASN A 133 25.75 -16.29 -2.18
N VAL A 134 25.79 -16.51 -0.86
CA VAL A 134 26.62 -15.71 0.05
C VAL A 134 28.11 -15.82 -0.29
N THR A 135 28.56 -16.97 -0.79
CA THR A 135 29.96 -17.14 -1.20
C THR A 135 30.35 -16.21 -2.35
N LEU A 136 29.43 -15.96 -3.29
CA LEU A 136 29.68 -15.07 -4.43
C LEU A 136 29.43 -13.60 -4.09
N TYR A 137 28.31 -13.29 -3.43
CA TYR A 137 27.84 -11.90 -3.26
C TYR A 137 28.19 -11.29 -1.90
N GLY A 138 28.42 -12.11 -0.87
CA GLY A 138 28.70 -11.65 0.49
C GLY A 138 27.46 -11.23 1.30
N TYR A 139 26.25 -11.40 0.76
CA TYR A 139 24.99 -11.08 1.43
C TYR A 139 23.89 -12.06 1.01
N THR A 140 22.81 -12.13 1.82
CA THR A 140 21.68 -13.05 1.61
C THR A 140 20.47 -12.40 0.96
N ASP A 141 20.35 -11.08 1.02
CA ASP A 141 19.19 -10.34 0.54
C ASP A 141 19.58 -9.38 -0.59
N PHE A 142 19.03 -9.61 -1.77
CA PHE A 142 19.22 -8.76 -2.95
C PHE A 142 18.29 -7.54 -2.98
N GLY A 143 17.29 -7.49 -2.10
CA GLY A 143 16.35 -6.39 -1.92
C GLY A 143 15.25 -6.31 -2.99
N VAL A 144 15.57 -6.53 -4.27
CA VAL A 144 14.61 -6.45 -5.38
C VAL A 144 14.80 -7.57 -6.40
N TRP A 145 13.69 -8.09 -6.88
CA TRP A 145 13.63 -9.17 -7.86
C TRP A 145 12.80 -8.77 -9.07
N ASN A 146 13.21 -9.21 -10.25
CA ASN A 146 12.28 -9.38 -11.36
C ASN A 146 11.47 -10.64 -11.12
N ILE A 147 10.16 -10.54 -11.34
CA ILE A 147 9.23 -11.65 -11.19
C ILE A 147 8.31 -11.76 -12.41
N SER A 148 7.76 -12.96 -12.62
CA SER A 148 6.52 -13.11 -13.37
C SER A 148 5.35 -13.20 -12.39
N TYR A 149 4.19 -12.67 -12.79
CA TYR A 149 2.95 -12.83 -12.04
C TYR A 149 1.87 -13.45 -12.91
N GLN A 150 0.94 -14.16 -12.26
CA GLN A 150 -0.31 -14.64 -12.84
C GLN A 150 -1.42 -14.45 -11.82
N SER A 151 -2.50 -13.77 -12.20
CA SER A 151 -3.73 -13.71 -11.41
C SER A 151 -4.36 -15.10 -11.33
N VAL A 152 -4.73 -15.52 -10.13
CA VAL A 152 -5.29 -16.84 -9.82
C VAL A 152 -6.49 -16.71 -8.91
N ASP A 153 -7.32 -17.74 -8.86
CA ASP A 153 -8.45 -17.81 -7.93
C ASP A 153 -7.97 -17.95 -6.48
N CYS A 154 -8.43 -17.05 -5.61
CA CYS A 154 -8.08 -17.07 -4.19
C CYS A 154 -8.61 -18.29 -3.43
N TYR A 155 -9.81 -18.78 -3.75
CA TYR A 155 -10.40 -19.92 -3.05
C TYR A 155 -9.68 -21.24 -3.36
N GLU A 156 -9.17 -21.36 -4.59
CA GLU A 156 -8.49 -22.54 -5.08
C GLU A 156 -6.99 -22.55 -4.73
N TYR A 157 -6.29 -21.42 -4.92
CA TYR A 157 -4.82 -21.39 -4.91
C TYR A 157 -4.19 -20.68 -3.72
N TRP A 158 -4.89 -19.74 -3.06
CA TRP A 158 -4.32 -19.03 -1.91
C TRP A 158 -4.51 -19.83 -0.62
N ALA A 159 -3.46 -19.94 0.20
CA ALA A 159 -3.48 -20.76 1.41
C ALA A 159 -4.57 -20.34 2.43
N GLY A 160 -4.92 -19.05 2.48
CA GLY A 160 -6.00 -18.53 3.31
C GLY A 160 -7.39 -18.62 2.65
N GLY A 161 -7.48 -19.15 1.43
CA GLY A 161 -8.69 -19.19 0.60
C GLY A 161 -9.88 -19.90 1.22
N LYS A 162 -9.62 -20.86 2.12
CA LYS A 162 -10.64 -21.69 2.79
C LYS A 162 -10.88 -21.28 4.24
N THR A 163 -10.27 -20.18 4.69
CA THR A 163 -10.40 -19.67 6.06
C THR A 163 -11.25 -18.40 6.04
N PRO A 164 -12.54 -18.46 6.42
CA PRO A 164 -13.44 -17.30 6.35
C PRO A 164 -12.89 -16.05 7.03
N ALA A 165 -12.24 -16.23 8.18
CA ALA A 165 -11.62 -15.13 8.91
C ALA A 165 -10.50 -14.43 8.13
N ALA A 166 -9.78 -15.11 7.23
CA ALA A 166 -8.70 -14.52 6.43
C ALA A 166 -9.18 -13.90 5.10
N LEU A 167 -10.40 -14.19 4.68
CA LEU A 167 -10.94 -13.68 3.41
C LEU A 167 -11.38 -12.23 3.50
N GLY A 168 -11.77 -11.76 4.68
CA GLY A 168 -12.16 -10.37 4.89
C GLY A 168 -13.42 -9.95 4.11
N SER A 169 -14.10 -10.85 3.41
CA SER A 169 -15.35 -10.53 2.71
C SER A 169 -16.50 -10.56 3.71
N VAL A 170 -17.14 -9.42 3.99
CA VAL A 170 -18.55 -9.44 4.39
C VAL A 170 -19.37 -9.46 3.11
N ALA A 171 -20.19 -10.50 2.94
CA ALA A 171 -20.84 -10.83 1.66
C ALA A 171 -21.81 -9.75 1.13
N ASP A 172 -22.20 -8.76 1.95
CA ASP A 172 -23.43 -7.99 1.72
C ASP A 172 -23.30 -6.46 1.80
N GLU A 173 -22.09 -5.88 1.77
CA GLU A 173 -21.95 -4.44 1.99
C GLU A 173 -21.46 -3.69 0.75
N ALA A 174 -22.41 -3.23 -0.06
CA ALA A 174 -22.16 -2.21 -1.07
C ALA A 174 -21.64 -0.94 -0.38
N GLY A 175 -20.34 -0.65 -0.52
CA GLY A 175 -19.66 0.48 0.14
C GLY A 175 -18.92 0.11 1.43
N SER A 176 -18.77 -1.18 1.76
CA SER A 176 -17.96 -1.65 2.88
C SER A 176 -16.48 -1.35 2.68
N VAL A 177 -15.77 -1.17 3.80
CA VAL A 177 -14.30 -1.05 3.86
C VAL A 177 -13.58 -2.34 3.45
N CYS A 178 -14.32 -3.38 3.07
CA CYS A 178 -13.83 -4.71 2.80
C CYS A 178 -14.18 -5.23 1.41
N CYS A 179 -13.14 -5.62 0.68
CA CYS A 179 -13.22 -6.24 -0.64
C CYS A 179 -13.47 -7.75 -0.55
N PRO A 180 -14.29 -8.34 -1.45
CA PRO A 180 -14.46 -9.78 -1.47
C PRO A 180 -13.17 -10.49 -1.89
N ALA A 181 -13.07 -11.76 -1.51
CA ALA A 181 -12.08 -12.64 -2.10
C ALA A 181 -12.46 -12.88 -3.58
N ASN A 182 -11.55 -12.58 -4.50
CA ASN A 182 -11.79 -12.52 -5.95
C ASN A 182 -12.79 -11.42 -6.38
N PRO A 183 -12.42 -10.13 -6.37
CA PRO A 183 -13.24 -9.12 -7.02
C PRO A 183 -13.37 -9.42 -8.52
N THR A 184 -14.60 -9.54 -9.03
CA THR A 184 -14.89 -9.91 -10.42
C THR A 184 -14.95 -8.72 -11.39
N GLY A 185 -14.64 -7.51 -10.90
CA GLY A 185 -14.56 -6.29 -11.70
C GLY A 185 -14.17 -5.06 -10.88
N ASN A 186 -14.05 -3.90 -11.55
CA ASN A 186 -13.72 -2.62 -10.90
C ASN A 186 -14.84 -2.12 -9.97
N ASP A 187 -16.08 -2.58 -10.17
CA ASP A 187 -17.24 -2.16 -9.39
C ASP A 187 -17.35 -2.90 -8.05
N THR A 188 -16.65 -4.03 -7.89
CA THR A 188 -16.68 -4.82 -6.65
C THR A 188 -15.83 -4.19 -5.55
N CYS A 189 -14.78 -3.46 -5.94
CA CYS A 189 -13.85 -2.75 -5.06
C CYS A 189 -13.43 -1.43 -5.71
N PRO A 190 -14.31 -0.42 -5.73
CA PRO A 190 -13.99 0.85 -6.36
C PRO A 190 -12.85 1.54 -5.62
N SER A 191 -12.19 2.48 -6.29
CA SER A 191 -11.16 3.31 -5.66
C SER A 191 -11.76 4.16 -4.54
N TYR A 192 -11.32 3.94 -3.30
CA TYR A 192 -11.72 4.80 -2.17
C TYR A 192 -11.35 6.26 -2.43
N SER A 193 -10.13 6.49 -2.91
CA SER A 193 -9.59 7.82 -3.15
C SER A 193 -10.33 8.60 -4.25
N ASP A 194 -10.79 7.94 -5.32
CA ASP A 194 -11.65 8.61 -6.31
C ASP A 194 -13.03 8.96 -5.76
N ALA A 195 -13.58 8.13 -4.86
CA ALA A 195 -14.91 8.34 -4.28
C ALA A 195 -14.94 9.38 -3.16
N LYS A 196 -13.86 9.50 -2.36
CA LYS A 196 -13.82 10.32 -1.14
C LYS A 196 -12.83 11.48 -1.21
N GLY A 197 -12.01 11.54 -2.26
CA GLY A 197 -10.89 12.48 -2.33
C GLY A 197 -9.76 12.09 -1.39
N LEU A 198 -8.63 12.78 -1.52
CA LEU A 198 -7.51 12.62 -0.61
C LEU A 198 -7.84 13.37 0.70
N PRO A 199 -7.67 12.76 1.88
CA PRO A 199 -7.65 13.54 3.10
C PRO A 199 -6.55 14.62 2.99
N PRO A 200 -6.76 15.83 3.53
CA PRO A 200 -5.74 16.87 3.47
C PRO A 200 -4.44 16.36 4.10
N ASP A 201 -3.32 16.57 3.41
CA ASP A 201 -2.00 16.24 3.93
C ASP A 201 -1.74 17.03 5.23
N THR A 202 -1.82 16.34 6.37
CA THR A 202 -1.55 16.92 7.69
C THR A 202 -0.06 16.87 8.03
N THR A 203 0.78 16.24 7.20
CA THR A 203 2.22 16.08 7.47
C THR A 203 3.05 17.32 7.14
N THR A 204 2.50 18.26 6.36
CA THR A 204 3.19 19.50 5.95
C THR A 204 2.69 20.78 6.64
N SER A 205 1.73 20.68 7.56
CA SER A 205 1.37 21.81 8.41
C SER A 205 2.31 21.94 9.60
N ALA A 206 3.53 22.42 9.34
CA ALA A 206 4.24 23.18 10.37
C ALA A 206 3.30 24.32 10.78
N SER A 207 2.74 24.21 11.99
CA SER A 207 1.93 25.23 12.63
C SER A 207 2.64 26.57 12.53
N LYS A 208 2.29 27.39 11.54
CA LYS A 208 2.54 28.82 11.61
C LYS A 208 1.63 29.30 12.73
N LEU A 209 2.19 29.38 13.94
CA LEU A 209 1.66 30.20 15.02
C LEU A 209 1.40 31.57 14.42
N SER A 210 0.13 31.83 14.08
CA SER A 210 -0.32 33.15 13.70
C SER A 210 -0.06 34.02 14.91
N ALA A 211 0.94 34.88 14.83
CA ALA A 211 1.28 35.81 15.90
C ALA A 211 0.02 36.56 16.29
N ILE A 212 -0.44 36.33 17.51
CA ILE A 212 -1.54 37.08 18.12
C ILE A 212 -1.07 38.54 18.16
N PRO A 213 -1.77 39.49 17.51
CA PRO A 213 -1.38 40.89 17.58
C PRO A 213 -1.53 41.34 19.03
N ALA A 214 -0.44 41.88 19.58
CA ALA A 214 -0.39 42.38 20.95
C ALA A 214 -1.56 43.33 21.23
N ILE A 215 -2.37 42.98 22.21
CA ILE A 215 -3.41 43.84 22.77
C ILE A 215 -2.72 45.11 23.29
N ARG A 216 -2.95 46.24 22.60
CA ARG A 216 -2.53 47.54 23.10
C ARG A 216 -3.39 47.88 24.32
N LEU A 217 -2.76 47.85 25.49
CA LEU A 217 -3.28 48.43 26.73
C LEU A 217 -3.61 49.91 26.50
N LEU A 218 -4.89 50.23 26.33
CA LEU A 218 -5.38 51.61 26.46
C LEU A 218 -5.33 52.00 27.93
N ARG A 219 -4.41 52.90 28.27
CA ARG A 219 -4.44 53.66 29.52
C ARG A 219 -5.57 54.69 29.43
N SER A 220 -6.71 54.43 30.07
CA SER A 220 -7.70 55.48 30.34
C SER A 220 -7.18 56.38 31.45
N ALA A 221 -6.86 57.62 31.10
CA ALA A 221 -6.67 58.69 32.05
C ALA A 221 -8.04 59.08 32.64
N ILE A 222 -8.17 58.93 33.95
CA ILE A 222 -9.28 59.48 34.73
C ILE A 222 -9.07 61.00 34.79
N LEU A 223 -9.96 61.78 34.17
CA LEU A 223 -10.08 63.21 34.42
C LEU A 223 -11.39 63.49 35.15
N VAL A 224 -11.25 63.89 36.40
CA VAL A 224 -12.30 64.43 37.27
C VAL A 224 -12.55 65.89 36.89
N SER A 225 -13.80 66.29 36.68
CA SER A 225 -14.32 67.68 36.74
C SER A 225 -15.86 67.60 36.69
N LEU A 226 -16.58 67.53 37.80
CA LEU A 226 -17.18 68.64 38.58
C LEU A 226 -18.07 69.65 37.78
N LEU A 227 -19.37 69.55 38.07
CA LEU A 227 -20.26 70.63 38.57
C LEU A 227 -21.11 71.49 37.60
N HIS A 228 -22.40 71.58 37.97
CA HIS A 228 -23.47 72.56 37.64
C HIS A 228 -24.34 72.28 36.39
N ILE A 229 -25.67 72.48 36.31
CA ILE A 229 -26.77 72.90 37.23
C ILE A 229 -28.11 72.82 36.41
N LEU A 230 -29.27 72.70 37.09
CA LEU A 230 -30.68 72.98 36.68
C LEU A 230 -31.24 72.18 35.48
N ILE A 231 -32.39 71.50 35.58
CA ILE A 231 -33.75 71.96 35.95
C ILE A 231 -34.47 70.91 36.80
#